data_AF-A0A8B6M388-F1
#
_entry.id   AF-A0A8B6M388-F1
#
_cell.length_a   1.000
_cell.length_b   1.000
_cell.length_c   1.000
_cell.angle_alpha   90.00
_cell.angle_beta   90.00
_cell.angle_gamma   90.00
#
_symmetry.space_group_name_H-M   'P 1'
#
loop_
_entity.id
_entity.type
_entity.pdbx_description
1 polymer ?
#
loop_
_entity_poly.entity_id
_entity_poly.type
_entity_poly.pdbx_seq_one_letter_code
_entity_poly.pdbx_strand_id
1 'polypeptide(L)'
;MAILEERGLFWWADEAVPEKQFAPDSCVAGLLIIDDDGQTRLELDGYFPSKHGPMTPMMRGGQLIDKDIQGVLRTSNKRVLLTGLIGNGGQFTASGMSYERYIAGLCLVADGFAKPPATRAFKEIIVPLTGFEEWLRLAAIKVT
;
A
#
# COMPACT_ATOMS: atom_id res chain seq x y z
N MET A 1 14.39 -10.46 1.84
CA MET A 1 13.97 -10.80 0.46
C MET A 1 12.59 -10.22 0.25
N ALA A 2 12.30 -9.56 -0.87
CA ALA A 2 10.95 -9.04 -1.10
C ALA A 2 9.96 -10.18 -1.37
N ILE A 3 8.85 -10.22 -0.63
CA ILE A 3 7.72 -11.11 -0.91
C ILE A 3 6.76 -10.50 -1.93
N LEU A 4 6.81 -9.17 -2.11
CA LEU A 4 6.11 -8.44 -3.16
C LEU A 4 6.98 -7.26 -3.59
N GLU A 5 7.21 -7.12 -4.89
CA GLU A 5 7.85 -5.95 -5.50
C GLU A 5 7.13 -5.67 -6.82
N GLU A 6 6.26 -4.67 -6.84
CA GLU A 6 5.36 -4.45 -7.98
C GLU A 6 5.06 -2.97 -8.22
N ARG A 7 5.08 -2.57 -9.50
CA ARG A 7 4.63 -1.24 -9.92
C ARG A 7 3.10 -1.14 -9.85
N GLY A 8 2.59 0.06 -9.61
CA GLY A 8 1.14 0.31 -9.55
C GLY A 8 0.78 1.77 -9.70
N LEU A 9 -0.52 2.05 -9.63
CA LEU A 9 -1.06 3.40 -9.45
C LEU A 9 -1.58 3.53 -8.03
N PHE A 10 -1.30 4.67 -7.40
CA PHE A 10 -1.62 4.92 -6.00
C PHE A 10 -2.32 6.27 -5.85
N TRP A 11 -3.20 6.41 -4.85
CA TRP A 11 -3.95 7.63 -4.54
C TRP A 11 -4.36 7.67 -3.08
N TRP A 12 -4.80 8.83 -2.59
CA TRP A 12 -5.33 8.93 -1.23
C TRP A 12 -6.64 8.17 -1.07
N ALA A 13 -6.78 7.42 0.02
CA ALA A 13 -7.92 6.55 0.22
C ALA A 13 -9.27 7.28 0.38
N ASP A 14 -9.24 8.57 0.76
CA ASP A 14 -10.42 9.44 0.89
C ASP A 14 -10.89 10.03 -0.45
N GLU A 15 -10.13 9.82 -1.52
CA GLU A 15 -10.47 10.33 -2.84
C GLU A 15 -11.46 9.42 -3.57
N ALA A 16 -12.48 10.03 -4.16
CA ALA A 16 -13.52 9.32 -4.88
C ALA A 16 -12.99 8.84 -6.25
N VAL A 17 -13.13 7.54 -6.51
CA VAL A 17 -12.88 6.97 -7.84
C VAL A 17 -14.15 7.15 -8.69
N PRO A 18 -14.08 7.80 -9.87
CA PRO A 18 -15.23 7.93 -10.76
C PRO A 18 -15.78 6.57 -11.20
N GLU A 19 -17.10 6.45 -11.38
CA GLU A 19 -17.78 5.15 -11.61
C GLU A 19 -17.28 4.33 -12.81
N LYS A 20 -16.65 4.99 -13.79
CA LYS A 20 -16.13 4.37 -15.02
C LYS A 20 -14.61 4.21 -15.04
N GLN A 21 -13.94 4.54 -13.93
CA GLN A 21 -12.50 4.49 -13.80
C GLN A 21 -12.09 3.53 -12.68
N PHE A 22 -10.85 3.08 -12.71
CA PHE A 22 -10.29 2.19 -11.68
C PHE A 22 -9.41 2.91 -10.66
N ALA A 23 -9.04 4.17 -10.95
CA ALA A 23 -8.25 5.09 -10.13
C ALA A 23 -8.72 6.53 -10.40
N PRO A 24 -8.53 7.48 -9.47
CA PRO A 24 -8.81 8.89 -9.72
C PRO A 24 -7.74 9.53 -10.62
N ASP A 25 -8.05 10.69 -11.20
CA ASP A 25 -7.11 11.44 -12.05
C ASP A 25 -5.85 11.91 -11.30
N SER A 26 -5.93 12.03 -9.97
CA SER A 26 -4.82 12.39 -9.09
C SER A 26 -3.81 11.27 -8.84
N CYS A 27 -4.08 10.06 -9.35
CA CYS A 27 -3.25 8.90 -9.04
C CYS A 27 -1.81 9.08 -9.55
N VAL A 28 -0.88 8.52 -8.79
CA VAL A 28 0.56 8.62 -9.06
C VAL A 28 1.11 7.22 -9.25
N ALA A 29 1.90 7.02 -10.30
CA ALA A 29 2.61 5.78 -10.50
C ALA A 29 3.65 5.57 -9.39
N GLY A 30 3.94 4.33 -9.04
CA GLY A 30 4.96 4.04 -8.05
C GLY A 30 5.35 2.57 -7.98
N LEU A 31 6.28 2.27 -7.09
CA LEU A 31 6.77 0.94 -6.76
C LEU A 31 6.41 0.61 -5.30
N LEU A 32 5.66 -0.47 -5.11
CA LEU A 32 5.39 -1.06 -3.80
C LEU A 32 6.36 -2.21 -3.54
N ILE A 33 7.00 -2.19 -2.39
CA ILE A 33 7.87 -3.25 -1.90
C ILE A 33 7.36 -3.71 -0.53
N ILE A 34 7.18 -5.02 -0.36
CA ILE A 34 6.94 -5.67 0.91
C ILE A 34 8.06 -6.68 1.12
N ASP A 35 8.89 -6.40 2.11
CA ASP A 35 9.99 -7.28 2.51
C ASP A 35 9.46 -8.47 3.36
N ASP A 36 10.24 -9.54 3.43
CA ASP A 36 9.93 -10.75 4.19
C ASP A 36 9.89 -10.53 5.72
N ASP A 37 10.45 -9.44 6.21
CA ASP A 37 10.31 -8.96 7.58
C ASP A 37 9.00 -8.17 7.82
N GLY A 38 8.17 -8.00 6.79
CA GLY A 38 6.92 -7.26 6.84
C GLY A 38 7.06 -5.75 6.62
N GLN A 39 8.28 -5.23 6.42
CA GLN A 39 8.47 -3.82 6.11
C GLN A 39 7.83 -3.49 4.76
N THR A 40 6.89 -2.54 4.76
CA THR A 40 6.22 -2.05 3.55
C THR A 40 6.73 -0.67 3.18
N ARG A 41 7.20 -0.52 1.94
CA ARG A 41 7.73 0.73 1.38
C ARG A 41 7.04 1.06 0.06
N LEU A 42 6.67 2.32 -0.11
CA LEU A 42 6.12 2.85 -1.34
C LEU A 42 6.99 4.00 -1.84
N GLU A 43 7.42 3.94 -3.10
CA GLU A 43 8.08 5.02 -3.80
C GLU A 43 7.20 5.47 -4.97
N LEU A 44 6.79 6.73 -4.97
CA LEU A 44 5.99 7.34 -6.03
C LEU A 44 6.89 8.03 -7.04
N ASP A 45 6.56 7.88 -8.33
CA ASP A 45 7.16 8.59 -9.46
C ASP A 45 6.51 9.98 -9.60
N GLY A 46 6.44 10.72 -8.49
CA GLY A 46 5.78 12.01 -8.37
C GLY A 46 5.44 12.32 -6.91
N TYR A 47 4.43 13.15 -6.69
CA TYR A 47 3.92 13.48 -5.36
C TYR A 47 2.40 13.63 -5.42
N PHE A 48 1.74 13.32 -4.32
CA PHE A 48 0.30 13.57 -4.26
C PHE A 48 -0.02 15.06 -4.25
N PRO A 49 -1.19 15.45 -4.79
CA PRO A 49 -1.71 16.80 -4.61
C PRO A 49 -1.81 17.14 -3.12
N SER A 50 -1.29 18.31 -2.74
CA SER A 50 -1.25 18.75 -1.34
C SER A 50 -1.33 20.27 -1.23
N LYS A 51 -1.81 20.76 -0.07
CA LYS A 51 -1.99 22.20 0.19
C LYS A 51 -0.69 23.01 0.13
N HIS A 52 0.44 22.40 0.47
CA HIS A 52 1.77 23.03 0.43
C HIS A 52 2.51 22.78 -0.90
N GLY A 53 1.81 22.20 -1.89
CA GLY A 53 2.34 21.97 -3.22
C GLY A 53 3.58 21.05 -3.23
N PRO A 54 4.52 21.26 -4.16
CA PRO A 54 5.65 20.35 -4.37
C PRO A 54 6.68 20.30 -3.22
N MET A 55 6.56 21.17 -2.20
CA MET A 55 7.47 21.18 -1.04
C MET A 55 7.08 20.17 0.05
N THR A 56 5.87 19.62 -0.02
CA THR A 56 5.32 18.67 0.95
C THR A 56 6.20 17.44 1.22
N PRO A 57 6.83 16.80 0.23
CA PRO A 57 7.71 15.63 0.45
C PRO A 57 8.92 15.93 1.34
N MET A 58 9.47 17.16 1.29
CA MET A 58 10.61 17.57 2.11
C MET A 58 10.23 17.82 3.58
N MET A 59 8.97 18.18 3.84
CA MET A 59 8.48 18.49 5.18
C MET A 59 7.99 17.26 5.96
N ARG A 60 7.71 16.15 5.27
CA ARG A 60 7.08 14.94 5.84
C ARG A 60 8.05 13.89 6.34
N GLY A 61 9.36 14.10 6.25
CA GLY A 61 10.36 13.14 6.72
C GLY A 61 10.15 12.78 8.19
N GLY A 62 9.87 11.50 8.47
CA GLY A 62 9.62 10.97 9.81
C GLY A 62 8.27 11.37 10.42
N GLN A 63 7.39 12.05 9.68
CA GLN A 63 6.07 12.44 10.20
C GLN A 63 5.02 11.37 9.93
N LEU A 64 4.18 11.13 10.93
CA LEU A 64 2.97 10.32 10.76
C LEU A 64 1.98 11.07 9.86
N ILE A 65 1.44 10.36 8.88
CA ILE A 65 0.46 10.88 7.94
C ILE A 65 -0.92 10.34 8.32
N ASP A 66 -1.83 11.26 8.67
CA ASP A 66 -3.21 10.95 9.03
C ASP A 66 -4.09 10.74 7.77
N LYS A 67 -3.64 9.85 6.90
CA LYS A 67 -4.32 9.39 5.69
C LYS A 67 -3.85 7.98 5.35
N ASP A 68 -4.66 7.26 4.60
CA ASP A 68 -4.29 5.99 3.99
C ASP A 68 -4.05 6.17 2.48
N ILE A 69 -3.25 5.28 1.91
CA ILE A 69 -3.03 5.20 0.46
C ILE A 69 -3.70 3.95 -0.08
N GLN A 70 -4.49 4.11 -1.14
CA GLN A 70 -4.98 3.00 -1.95
C GLN A 70 -4.14 2.86 -3.20
N GLY A 71 -4.16 1.67 -3.80
CA GLY A 71 -3.58 1.48 -5.12
C GLY A 71 -4.06 0.22 -5.83
N VAL A 72 -3.67 0.14 -7.11
CA VAL A 72 -3.80 -1.06 -7.94
C VAL A 72 -2.44 -1.44 -8.48
N LEU A 73 -2.07 -2.70 -8.33
CA LEU A 73 -0.79 -3.23 -8.79
C LEU A 73 -0.91 -3.69 -10.25
N ARG A 74 0.11 -3.41 -11.06
CA ARG A 74 0.07 -3.52 -12.53
C ARG A 74 0.04 -4.96 -13.05
N THR A 75 0.82 -5.84 -12.44
CA THR A 75 1.07 -7.21 -12.89
C THR A 75 0.02 -8.18 -12.33
N SER A 76 -0.24 -8.11 -11.03
CA SER A 76 -1.19 -8.98 -10.34
C SER A 76 -2.62 -8.47 -10.41
N ASN A 77 -2.82 -7.21 -10.78
CA ASN A 77 -4.12 -6.51 -10.74
C ASN A 77 -4.75 -6.49 -9.35
N LYS A 78 -3.95 -6.75 -8.30
CA LYS A 78 -4.40 -6.72 -6.92
C LYS A 78 -4.55 -5.28 -6.45
N ARG A 79 -5.48 -5.08 -5.53
CA ARG A 79 -5.66 -3.80 -4.85
C ARG A 79 -4.91 -3.79 -3.53
N VAL A 80 -4.38 -2.63 -3.18
CA VAL A 80 -3.59 -2.43 -1.97
C VAL A 80 -4.08 -1.28 -1.11
N LEU A 81 -4.07 -1.45 0.20
CA LEU A 81 -4.36 -0.40 1.17
C LEU A 81 -3.20 -0.29 2.15
N LEU A 82 -2.54 0.85 2.17
CA LEU A 82 -1.42 1.17 3.04
C LEU A 82 -1.87 2.14 4.13
N THR A 83 -1.52 1.83 5.37
CA THR A 83 -2.09 2.50 6.55
C THR A 83 -1.03 2.69 7.63
N GLY A 84 -1.25 3.64 8.54
CA GLY A 84 -0.23 4.01 9.52
C GLY A 84 1.02 4.53 8.82
N LEU A 85 0.82 5.47 7.90
CA LEU A 85 1.86 5.95 7.00
C LEU A 85 2.84 6.87 7.71
N ILE A 86 4.12 6.71 7.40
CA ILE A 86 5.19 7.62 7.79
C ILE A 86 5.83 8.14 6.51
N GLY A 87 5.94 9.46 6.38
CA GLY A 87 6.68 10.07 5.28
C GLY A 87 8.16 9.71 5.39
N ASN A 88 8.74 9.19 4.31
CA ASN A 88 10.14 8.76 4.25
C ASN A 88 10.96 9.66 3.30
N GLY A 89 10.61 10.95 3.30
CA GLY A 89 11.20 11.96 2.45
C GLY A 89 10.76 11.87 0.99
N GLY A 90 11.47 12.61 0.15
CA GLY A 90 11.21 12.73 -1.26
C GLY A 90 12.10 13.80 -1.87
N GLN A 91 12.02 13.96 -3.19
CA GLN A 91 12.75 14.98 -3.91
C GLN A 91 11.81 15.69 -4.87
N PHE A 92 11.86 17.02 -4.86
CA PHE A 92 11.29 17.85 -5.90
C PHE A 92 12.41 18.42 -6.76
N THR A 93 12.27 18.32 -8.09
CA THR A 93 13.22 18.91 -9.04
C THR A 93 12.48 19.44 -10.27
N ALA A 94 12.96 20.54 -10.84
CA ALA A 94 12.46 21.09 -12.10
C ALA A 94 13.16 20.50 -13.34
N SER A 95 14.26 19.77 -13.16
CA SER A 95 15.15 19.29 -14.23
C SER A 95 15.37 17.78 -14.23
N GLY A 96 14.55 17.04 -13.49
CA GLY A 96 14.62 15.59 -13.27
C GLY A 96 13.31 15.04 -12.70
N MET A 97 13.25 13.75 -12.42
CA MET A 97 12.03 13.14 -11.86
C MET A 97 11.88 13.46 -10.37
N SER A 98 10.73 14.01 -10.01
CA SER A 98 10.34 14.18 -8.61
C SER A 98 9.79 12.86 -8.07
N TYR A 99 10.00 12.60 -6.79
CA TYR A 99 9.50 11.40 -6.13
C TYR A 99 9.14 11.65 -4.67
N GLU A 100 8.29 10.81 -4.12
CA GLU A 100 7.90 10.82 -2.71
C GLU A 100 7.90 9.40 -2.16
N ARG A 101 8.37 9.22 -0.93
CA ARG A 101 8.50 7.90 -0.30
C ARG A 101 7.67 7.82 0.97
N TYR A 102 7.11 6.64 1.20
CA TYR A 102 6.34 6.31 2.38
C TYR A 102 6.76 4.95 2.95
N ILE A 103 6.69 4.85 4.27
CA ILE A 103 6.69 3.56 4.99
C ILE A 103 5.28 3.36 5.54
N ALA A 104 4.74 2.15 5.40
CA ALA A 104 3.43 1.81 5.96
C ALA A 104 3.59 0.83 7.13
N GLY A 105 2.86 1.07 8.21
CA GLY A 105 2.78 0.13 9.33
C GLY A 105 1.98 -1.13 9.00
N LEU A 106 1.02 -1.04 8.07
CA LEU A 106 0.26 -2.19 7.57
C LEU A 106 -0.05 -2.02 6.08
N CYS A 107 0.08 -3.12 5.33
CA CYS A 107 -0.35 -3.23 3.94
C CYS A 107 -1.35 -4.38 3.78
N LEU A 108 -2.55 -4.07 3.31
CA LEU A 108 -3.52 -5.07 2.89
C LEU A 108 -3.42 -5.27 1.38
N VAL A 109 -3.34 -6.51 0.93
CA VAL A 109 -3.33 -6.87 -0.50
C VAL A 109 -4.52 -7.78 -0.75
N ALA A 110 -5.36 -7.44 -1.73
CA ALA A 110 -6.57 -8.19 -2.03
C ALA A 110 -6.83 -8.30 -3.53
N ASP A 111 -7.55 -9.35 -3.94
CA ASP A 111 -7.99 -9.52 -5.33
C ASP A 111 -9.12 -8.54 -5.71
N GLY A 112 -9.68 -7.82 -4.73
CA GLY A 112 -10.60 -6.71 -4.96
C GLY A 112 -11.09 -6.04 -3.67
N PHE A 113 -11.27 -4.71 -3.75
CA PHE A 113 -12.10 -3.91 -2.87
C PHE A 113 -12.52 -2.63 -3.61
N ALA A 114 -13.83 -2.32 -3.61
CA ALA A 114 -14.35 -1.10 -4.23
C ALA A 114 -14.14 0.13 -3.32
N LYS A 115 -14.18 -0.09 -2.01
CA LYS A 115 -13.87 0.90 -0.97
C LYS A 115 -13.16 0.21 0.19
N PRO A 116 -12.21 0.88 0.86
CA PRO A 116 -11.66 0.39 2.11
C PRO A 116 -12.79 0.17 3.12
N PRO A 117 -12.77 -0.93 3.90
CA PRO A 117 -13.74 -1.10 4.97
C PRO A 117 -13.58 0.02 6.00
N ALA A 118 -14.71 0.67 6.37
CA ALA A 118 -14.74 1.76 7.35
C ALA A 118 -14.24 1.31 8.73
N THR A 119 -14.42 0.04 9.06
CA THR A 119 -13.95 -0.59 10.28
C THR A 119 -13.18 -1.85 9.92
N ARG A 120 -11.93 -1.92 10.39
CA ARG A 120 -11.07 -3.09 10.22
C ARG A 120 -11.31 -4.03 11.40
N ALA A 121 -12.22 -4.97 11.22
CA ALA A 121 -12.45 -6.04 12.18
C ALA A 121 -11.79 -7.31 11.65
N PHE A 122 -11.00 -7.97 12.49
CA PHE A 122 -10.58 -9.33 12.22
C PHE A 122 -11.82 -10.23 12.26
N LYS A 123 -12.06 -10.97 11.19
CA LYS A 123 -13.18 -11.91 11.09
C LYS A 123 -12.70 -13.35 11.10
N GLU A 124 -11.77 -13.67 10.21
CA GLU A 124 -11.32 -15.02 9.94
C GLU A 124 -9.93 -14.99 9.31
N ILE A 125 -9.16 -16.06 9.52
CA ILE A 125 -7.89 -16.28 8.82
C ILE A 125 -7.96 -17.64 8.11
N ILE A 126 -7.63 -17.67 6.83
CA ILE A 126 -7.53 -18.90 6.05
C ILE A 126 -6.06 -19.10 5.72
N VAL A 127 -5.49 -20.20 6.19
CA VAL A 127 -4.08 -20.54 5.96
C VAL A 127 -4.04 -21.78 5.06
N PRO A 128 -3.60 -21.66 3.80
CA PRO A 128 -3.34 -22.83 2.97
C PRO A 128 -2.23 -23.67 3.60
N LEU A 129 -2.48 -24.96 3.82
CA LEU A 129 -1.51 -25.88 4.42
C LEU A 129 -0.74 -26.70 3.38
N THR A 130 -0.72 -26.26 2.12
CA THR A 130 0.04 -26.91 1.05
C THR A 130 1.52 -26.97 1.43
N GLY A 131 2.10 -28.18 1.50
CA GLY A 131 3.47 -28.42 1.96
C GLY A 131 3.65 -28.58 3.47
N PHE A 132 2.57 -28.46 4.25
CA PHE A 132 2.54 -28.65 5.70
C PHE A 132 1.55 -29.75 6.12
N GLU A 133 1.25 -30.69 5.23
CA GLU A 133 0.23 -31.74 5.44
C GLU A 133 0.54 -32.61 6.67
N GLU A 134 1.82 -32.85 6.95
CA GLU A 134 2.25 -33.62 8.13
C GLU A 134 1.92 -32.93 9.46
N TRP A 135 1.74 -31.60 9.46
CA TRP A 135 1.39 -30.86 10.69
C TRP A 135 -0.07 -31.10 11.11
N LEU A 136 -0.94 -31.47 10.17
CA LEU A 136 -2.31 -31.90 10.47
C LEU A 136 -2.33 -33.23 11.25
N ARG A 137 -1.40 -34.15 10.93
CA ARG A 137 -1.32 -35.46 11.60
C ARG A 137 -0.93 -35.36 13.08
N LEU A 138 -0.21 -34.30 13.45
CA LEU A 138 0.25 -34.09 14.82
C LEU A 138 -0.83 -33.51 15.74
N ALA A 139 -2.05 -33.24 15.23
CA ALA A 139 -3.10 -32.54 15.97
C ALA A 139 -2.63 -31.22 16.62
N ALA A 140 -1.58 -30.61 16.06
CA ALA A 140 -0.91 -29.44 16.62
C ALA A 140 -1.71 -28.15 16.38
N ILE A 141 -2.64 -28.17 15.43
CA ILE A 141 -3.55 -27.05 15.12
C ILE A 141 -4.90 -27.35 15.77
N LYS A 142 -5.26 -26.61 16.81
CA LYS A 142 -6.60 -26.63 17.40
C LYS A 142 -7.49 -25.64 16.65
N VAL A 143 -8.51 -26.17 15.97
CA VAL A 143 -9.59 -25.37 15.38
C VAL A 143 -10.70 -25.28 16.43
N THR A 144 -10.97 -24.08 16.93
CA THR A 144 -12.09 -23.77 17.84
C THR A 144 -13.13 -22.95 17.12
#